data_AF-W1YLS7-F1
#
_entry.id   AF-W1YLS7-F1
#
_cell.length_a   1.000
_cell.length_b   1.000
_cell.length_c   1.000
_cell.angle_alpha   90.00
_cell.angle_beta   90.00
_cell.angle_gamma   90.00
#
_symmetry.space_group_name_H-M   'P 1'
#
loop_
_entity.id
_entity.type
_entity.pdbx_description
1 polymer ?
#
loop_
_entity_poly.entity_id
_entity_poly.type
_entity_poly.pdbx_seq_one_letter_code
_entity_poly.pdbx_strand_id
1 'polypeptide(L)' 'SQGEAVPISAKTGTAEPFAGGKEAINTNVVAYAPSNNPQIAVAVVFPHNTNLSSTVSNSITRDIINLYHQQHPMN' A
#
# COMPACT_ATOMS: atom_id res chain seq x y z
N SER A 1 11.94 9.26 -5.36
CA SER A 1 10.63 8.66 -5.03
C SER A 1 9.56 9.63 -5.48
N GLN A 2 8.49 9.17 -6.14
CA GLN A 2 7.39 10.06 -6.52
C GLN A 2 6.48 10.30 -5.30
N GLY A 3 5.96 11.52 -5.13
CA GLY A 3 4.99 11.84 -4.06
C GLY A 3 3.60 11.25 -4.35
N GLU A 4 2.68 11.39 -3.39
CA GLU A 4 1.27 11.15 -3.64
C GLU A 4 0.67 12.25 -4.54
N ALA A 5 -0.15 11.88 -5.52
CA ALA A 5 -0.81 12.82 -6.42
C ALA A 5 -2.05 13.48 -5.78
N VAL A 6 -2.69 12.76 -4.85
CA VAL A 6 -3.80 13.21 -4.01
C VAL A 6 -3.54 12.76 -2.58
N PRO A 7 -4.11 13.43 -1.55
CA PRO A 7 -3.91 13.03 -0.16
C PRO A 7 -4.38 11.59 0.10
N ILE A 8 -3.51 10.73 0.65
CA ILE A 8 -3.83 9.33 0.95
C ILE A 8 -3.94 9.13 2.45
N SER A 9 -5.03 8.49 2.89
CA SER A 9 -5.17 7.99 4.27
C SER A 9 -4.99 6.48 4.26
N ALA A 10 -4.07 5.97 5.09
CA ALA A 10 -3.71 4.57 5.09
C ALA A 10 -3.45 4.03 6.50
N LYS A 11 -3.70 2.73 6.66
CA LYS A 11 -3.24 1.93 7.80
C LYS A 11 -2.37 0.80 7.29
N THR A 12 -1.19 0.65 7.88
CA THR A 12 -0.26 -0.43 7.60
C THR A 12 -0.40 -1.54 8.65
N GLY A 13 -0.14 -2.78 8.23
CA GLY A 13 -0.05 -3.95 9.09
C GLY A 13 1.18 -4.76 8.74
N THR A 14 2.01 -5.06 9.73
CA THR A 14 3.16 -5.95 9.60
C THR A 14 2.90 -7.18 10.44
N ALA A 15 3.11 -8.36 9.87
CA ALA A 15 3.09 -9.62 10.61
C ALA A 15 4.36 -10.41 10.32
N GLU A 16 4.87 -11.12 11.30
CA GLU A 16 6.11 -11.89 11.22
C GLU A 16 5.78 -13.39 11.28
N PRO A 17 5.41 -14.02 10.14
CA PRO A 17 5.18 -15.45 10.11
C PRO A 17 6.48 -16.25 9.92
N PHE A 18 6.41 -17.54 10.29
CA PHE A 18 7.33 -18.55 9.78
C PHE A 18 6.75 -19.18 8.51
N ALA A 19 7.40 -18.98 7.38
CA ALA A 19 7.00 -19.54 6.08
C ALA A 19 8.11 -20.46 5.55
N GLY A 20 7.78 -21.73 5.32
CA GLY A 20 8.77 -22.71 4.81
C GLY A 20 9.98 -22.92 5.72
N GLY A 21 9.80 -22.78 7.04
CA GLY A 21 10.88 -22.93 8.03
C GLY A 21 11.82 -21.73 8.17
N LYS A 22 11.49 -20.59 7.56
CA LYS A 22 12.23 -19.33 7.69
C LYS A 22 11.32 -18.22 8.20
N GLU A 23 11.90 -17.27 8.93
CA GLU A 23 11.23 -16.00 9.23
C GLU A 23 10.92 -15.27 7.93
N ALA A 24 9.70 -14.74 7.84
CA ALA A 24 9.27 -13.89 6.76
C ALA A 24 8.49 -12.71 7.33
N ILE A 25 8.32 -11.66 6.53
CA ILE A 25 7.51 -10.50 6.90
C ILE A 25 6.35 -10.38 5.92
N ASN A 26 5.13 -10.30 6.44
CA ASN A 26 3.96 -9.90 5.67
C ASN A 26 3.77 -8.40 5.84
N THR A 27 3.61 -7.68 4.73
CA THR A 27 3.37 -6.23 4.72
C THR A 27 2.06 -5.93 4.02
N ASN A 28 1.09 -5.46 4.79
CA ASN A 28 -0.26 -5.18 4.30
C ASN A 28 -0.56 -3.70 4.45
N VAL A 29 -1.33 -3.16 3.51
CA VAL A 29 -1.81 -1.78 3.54
C VAL A 29 -3.27 -1.76 3.15
N VAL A 30 -4.08 -1.04 3.92
CA VAL A 30 -5.42 -0.63 3.52
C VAL A 30 -5.44 0.88 3.48
N ALA A 31 -5.87 1.45 2.36
CA ALA A 31 -5.85 2.88 2.12
C ALA A 31 -7.08 3.35 1.35
N TYR A 32 -7.36 4.64 1.45
CA TYR A 32 -8.33 5.34 0.61
C TYR A 32 -7.83 6.73 0.22
N ALA A 33 -8.34 7.26 -0.89
CA ALA A 33 -7.99 8.57 -1.40
C ALA A 33 -9.11 9.18 -2.27
N PRO A 34 -9.17 10.52 -2.42
CA PRO A 34 -8.56 11.53 -1.55
C PRO A 34 -9.04 11.42 -0.09
N SER A 35 -8.20 11.81 0.89
CA SER A 35 -8.53 11.68 2.33
C SER A 35 -9.80 12.42 2.76
N ASN A 36 -10.11 13.55 2.13
CA ASN A 36 -11.25 14.42 2.46
C ASN A 36 -12.56 14.02 1.75
N ASN A 37 -12.47 13.41 0.57
CA ASN A 37 -13.61 12.99 -0.25
C ASN A 37 -13.27 11.65 -0.94
N PRO A 38 -13.35 10.51 -0.22
CA PRO A 38 -12.84 9.23 -0.73
C PRO A 38 -13.56 8.76 -2.00
N GLN A 39 -12.77 8.46 -3.05
CA GLN A 39 -13.26 8.01 -4.35
C GLN A 39 -12.66 6.66 -4.78
N ILE A 40 -11.57 6.22 -4.13
CA ILE A 40 -10.99 4.89 -4.28
C ILE A 40 -10.56 4.33 -2.92
N ALA A 41 -10.74 3.02 -2.73
CA ALA A 41 -10.17 2.25 -1.64
C ALA A 41 -9.28 1.13 -2.22
N VAL A 42 -8.10 0.94 -1.62
CA VAL A 42 -7.09 -0.04 -2.08
C VAL A 42 -6.64 -0.88 -0.88
N ALA A 43 -6.58 -2.19 -1.08
CA ALA A 43 -5.96 -3.12 -0.16
C ALA A 43 -4.82 -3.85 -0.87
N VAL A 44 -3.60 -3.75 -0.31
CA VAL A 44 -2.42 -4.48 -0.78
C VAL A 44 -2.05 -5.49 0.30
N VAL A 45 -1.99 -6.76 -0.08
CA VAL A 45 -1.51 -7.86 0.76
C VAL A 45 -0.24 -8.39 0.13
N PHE A 46 0.90 -8.24 0.81
CA PHE A 46 2.18 -8.72 0.33
C PHE A 46 2.78 -9.74 1.31
N PRO A 47 2.50 -11.04 1.11
CA PRO A 47 2.90 -12.09 2.04
C PRO A 47 4.33 -12.56 1.78
N HIS A 48 4.92 -13.15 2.83
CA HIS A 48 6.20 -13.86 2.81
C HIS A 48 7.35 -13.05 2.22
N ASN A 49 7.38 -11.74 2.47
CA ASN A 49 8.46 -10.90 2.02
C ASN A 49 9.76 -11.30 2.75
N THR A 50 10.71 -11.83 1.98
CA THR A 50 12.04 -12.22 2.48
C THR A 50 13.04 -11.06 2.42
N ASN A 51 12.65 -9.93 1.82
CA ASN A 51 13.44 -8.71 1.76
C ASN A 51 12.76 -7.67 2.66
N LEU A 52 13.26 -7.52 3.90
CA LEU A 52 12.63 -6.90 5.09
C LEU A 52 12.16 -5.43 4.94
N SER A 53 12.08 -4.88 3.73
CA SER A 53 11.61 -3.53 3.48
C SER A 53 10.09 -3.45 3.62
N SER A 54 9.64 -2.97 4.77
CA SER A 54 8.24 -2.68 5.09
C SER A 54 7.59 -1.60 4.20
N THR A 55 8.37 -0.94 3.33
CA THR A 55 7.91 0.18 2.50
C THR A 55 7.45 -0.22 1.10
N VAL A 56 7.64 -1.48 0.69
CA VAL A 56 7.23 -1.96 -0.64
C VAL A 56 5.72 -1.86 -0.80
N SER A 57 4.93 -2.38 0.15
CA SER A 57 3.47 -2.31 0.09
C SER A 57 2.95 -0.87 0.11
N ASN A 58 3.64 0.05 0.79
CA ASN A 58 3.30 1.48 0.77
C ASN A 58 3.51 2.08 -0.62
N SER A 59 4.64 1.73 -1.27
CA SER A 59 4.95 2.21 -2.62
C SER A 59 3.96 1.67 -3.65
N ILE A 60 3.63 0.38 -3.57
CA ILE A 60 2.60 -0.24 -4.43
C ILE A 60 1.26 0.49 -4.26
N THR A 61 0.83 0.71 -3.01
CA THR A 61 -0.44 1.38 -2.72
C THR A 61 -0.49 2.80 -3.30
N ARG A 62 0.57 3.59 -3.10
CA ARG A 62 0.67 4.95 -3.66
C ARG A 62 0.64 4.91 -5.18
N ASP A 63 1.40 4.02 -5.80
CA ASP A 63 1.53 3.99 -7.26
C ASP A 63 0.22 3.52 -7.93
N ILE A 64 -0.54 2.60 -7.29
CA ILE A 64 -1.90 2.24 -7.72
C ILE A 64 -2.83 3.46 -7.67
N ILE A 65 -2.85 4.19 -6.54
CA ILE A 65 -3.72 5.36 -6.36
C ILE A 65 -3.35 6.47 -7.35
N ASN A 66 -2.05 6.72 -7.56
CA ASN A 66 -1.56 7.69 -8.52
C ASN A 66 -1.95 7.30 -9.96
N LEU A 67 -1.79 6.03 -10.34
CA LEU A 67 -2.19 5.54 -11.66
C LEU A 67 -3.70 5.69 -11.88
N TYR A 68 -4.50 5.36 -10.87
CA TYR A 68 -5.95 5.55 -10.94
C TYR A 68 -6.32 7.02 -11.10
N HIS A 69 -5.70 7.92 -10.33
CA HIS A 69 -5.91 9.37 -10.46
C HIS A 69 -5.52 9.89 -11.86
N GLN A 70 -4.44 9.38 -12.46
CA GLN A 70 -4.03 9.76 -13.81
C GLN A 70 -5.08 9.36 -14.88
N GLN A 71 -5.75 8.21 -14.71
CA GLN A 71 -6.78 7.73 -15.63
C GLN A 71 -8.16 8.32 -15.32
N HIS A 72 -8.41 8.62 -14.05
CA HIS A 72 -9.68 9.09 -13.49
C HIS A 72 -9.39 10.17 -12.45
N PRO A 73 -9.27 11.46 -12.87
CA PRO A 73 -8.97 12.54 -11.95
C PRO A 73 -9.95 12.60 -10.77
N MET A 74 -9.40 12.52 -9.56
CA MET A 74 -10.13 12.59 -8.30
C MET A 74 -9.85 13.95 -7.65
N ASN A 75 -10.92 14.73 -7.43
CA ASN A 75 -10.87 16.08 -6.86
C ASN A 75 -11.26 16.10 -5.38
#